data_AF-A0A8T7I6J9-F1
#
_entry.id   AF-A0A8T7I6J9-F1
#
_cell.length_a   1.000
_cell.length_b   1.000
_cell.length_c   1.000
_cell.angle_alpha   90.00
_cell.angle_beta   90.00
_cell.angle_gamma   90.00
#
_symmetry.space_group_name_H-M   'P 1'
#
loop_
_entity.id
_entity.type
_entity.pdbx_description
1 polymer ?
#
loop_
_entity_poly.entity_id
_entity_poly.type
_entity_poly.pdbx_seq_one_letter_code
_entity_poly.pdbx_strand_id
1 'polypeptide(L)' 'MEHSKNLSVNSPLSYHIYNNDDGWFLNVKGESQIGPVDSFSEIDKYAKVLLTLEKELESIV' A
#
# COMPACT_ATOMS: atom_id res chain seq x y z
N MET A 1 -6.85 -0.41 -31.82
CA MET A 1 -7.21 0.42 -30.65
C MET A 1 -6.43 -0.14 -29.49
N GLU A 2 -5.26 0.45 -29.25
CA GLU A 2 -4.34 0.06 -28.18
C GLU A 2 -4.68 0.85 -26.91
N HIS A 3 -4.89 0.14 -25.80
CA HIS A 3 -4.77 0.70 -24.46
C HIS A 3 -4.04 -0.32 -23.59
N SER A 4 -2.78 -0.59 -23.92
CA SER A 4 -1.86 -1.23 -23.00
C SER A 4 -1.58 -0.22 -21.89
N LYS A 5 -2.29 -0.33 -20.76
CA LYS A 5 -1.89 0.33 -19.52
C LYS A 5 -0.47 -0.16 -19.22
N ASN A 6 0.52 0.68 -19.51
CA ASN A 6 1.87 0.53 -18.99
C ASN A 6 1.76 0.64 -17.47
N LEU A 7 1.49 -0.47 -16.78
CA LEU A 7 1.81 -0.57 -15.36
C LEU A 7 3.32 -0.41 -15.30
N SER A 8 3.79 0.72 -14.77
CA SER A 8 5.18 0.86 -14.38
C SER A 8 5.41 -0.09 -13.21
N VAL A 9 5.84 -1.32 -13.50
CA VAL A 9 6.19 -2.37 -12.51
C VAL A 9 7.41 -1.97 -11.66
N ASN A 10 8.03 -0.81 -11.93
CA ASN A 10 9.30 -0.38 -11.34
C ASN A 10 9.22 0.94 -10.56
N SER A 11 8.02 1.38 -10.14
CA SER A 11 7.91 2.51 -9.21
C SER A 11 7.74 1.95 -7.79
N PRO A 12 8.58 2.36 -6.82
CA PRO A 12 8.47 1.85 -5.45
C PRO A 12 7.08 2.15 -4.88
N LEU A 13 6.48 1.19 -4.16
CA LEU A 13 5.21 1.37 -3.47
C LEU A 13 5.33 2.61 -2.59
N SER A 14 4.53 3.61 -2.95
CA SER A 14 4.33 4.77 -2.11
C SER A 14 3.03 4.57 -1.34
N TYR A 15 3.13 4.60 -0.01
CA TYR A 15 1.97 4.53 0.87
C TYR A 15 1.91 5.73 1.80
N HIS A 16 0.71 6.03 2.30
CA HIS A 16 0.45 7.10 3.25
C HIS A 16 -0.48 6.57 4.35
N ILE A 17 -0.04 6.71 5.60
CA ILE A 17 -0.86 6.45 6.79
C ILE A 17 -1.45 7.76 7.28
N TYR A 18 -2.77 7.78 7.51
CA TYR A 18 -3.48 8.94 8.05
C TYR A 18 -4.59 8.48 9.00
N ASN A 19 -5.16 9.40 9.77
CA ASN A 19 -6.31 9.12 10.63
C ASN A 19 -7.41 10.17 10.49
N ASN A 20 -8.64 9.76 10.78
CA ASN A 20 -9.80 10.64 10.97
C ASN A 20 -10.60 10.18 12.22
N ASP A 21 -11.84 10.64 12.38
CA ASP A 21 -12.72 10.28 13.50
C ASP A 21 -13.09 8.77 13.55
N ASP A 22 -13.01 8.06 12.42
CA ASP A 22 -13.32 6.63 12.31
C ASP A 22 -12.11 5.73 12.61
N GLY A 23 -10.88 6.26 12.63
CA GLY A 23 -9.67 5.51 12.95
C GLY A 23 -8.50 5.76 12.01
N TRP A 24 -7.60 4.78 11.94
CA TRP A 24 -6.37 4.82 11.14
C TRP A 24 -6.53 4.11 9.81
N PHE A 25 -5.97 4.71 8.77
CA PHE A 25 -6.05 4.26 7.39
C PHE A 25 -4.68 4.17 6.74
N LEU A 26 -4.55 3.28 5.77
CA LEU A 26 -3.40 3.13 4.90
C LEU A 26 -3.87 3.25 3.45
N ASN A 27 -3.34 4.25 2.75
CA ASN A 27 -3.57 4.44 1.33
C ASN A 27 -2.31 4.04 0.56
N VAL A 28 -2.44 3.05 -0.32
CA VAL A 28 -1.36 2.59 -1.21
C VAL A 28 -1.65 3.14 -2.61
N LYS A 29 -0.67 3.79 -3.23
CA LYS A 29 -0.88 4.49 -4.51
C LYS A 29 -1.39 3.53 -5.59
N GLY A 30 -2.60 3.78 -6.09
CA GLY A 30 -3.22 2.97 -7.14
C GLY A 30 -4.03 1.78 -6.66
N GLU A 31 -4.07 1.56 -5.34
CA GLU A 31 -4.78 0.46 -4.69
C GLU A 31 -5.95 0.96 -3.85
N SER A 32 -6.75 0.01 -3.37
CA SER A 32 -7.82 0.29 -2.43
C SER A 32 -7.27 0.62 -1.03
N GLN A 33 -7.96 1.50 -0.33
CA GLN A 33 -7.64 1.88 1.04
C GLN A 33 -7.80 0.71 2.02
N ILE A 34 -6.90 0.62 3.00
CA ILE A 34 -6.95 -0.33 4.12
C ILE A 34 -7.31 0.44 5.40
N GLY A 35 -8.14 -0.15 6.26
CA GLY A 35 -8.68 0.46 7.47
C GLY A 35 -10.21 0.70 7.38
N PRO A 36 -10.82 1.33 8.39
CA PRO A 36 -10.19 1.88 9.60
C PRO A 36 -9.67 0.78 10.55
N VAL A 37 -8.66 1.11 11.34
CA VAL A 37 -8.25 0.36 12.53
C VAL A 37 -8.08 1.28 13.73
N ASP A 38 -8.19 0.72 14.93
CA ASP A 38 -8.27 1.52 16.16
C ASP A 38 -6.93 2.13 16.59
N SER A 39 -5.79 1.66 16.05
CA SER A 39 -4.47 2.10 16.49
C SER A 39 -3.46 2.26 15.37
N PHE A 40 -2.57 3.26 15.53
CA PHE A 40 -1.43 3.46 14.64
C PHE A 40 -0.53 2.21 14.57
N SER A 41 -0.38 1.49 15.67
CA SER A 41 0.47 0.29 15.69
C SER A 41 -0.08 -0.83 14.80
N GLU A 42 -1.40 -0.93 14.65
CA GLU A 42 -2.01 -1.94 13.80
C GLU A 42 -1.86 -1.59 12.32
N ILE A 43 -2.14 -0.33 11.95
CA ILE A 43 -2.00 0.12 10.56
C ILE A 43 -0.53 0.12 10.09
N ASP A 44 0.41 0.42 11.00
CA ASP A 44 1.86 0.34 10.75
C ASP A 44 2.31 -1.10 10.48
N LYS A 45 1.73 -2.11 11.16
CA LYS A 45 2.00 -3.52 10.84
C LYS A 45 1.55 -3.86 9.43
N TYR A 46 0.38 -3.40 9.01
CA TYR A 46 -0.09 -3.63 7.64
C TYR A 46 0.82 -3.00 6.59
N ALA A 47 1.27 -1.76 6.82
CA ALA A 47 2.22 -1.09 5.94
C ALA A 47 3.55 -1.87 5.84
N LYS A 48 4.08 -2.36 6.96
CA LYS A 48 5.31 -3.17 6.99
C LYS A 48 5.17 -4.48 6.23
N VAL A 49 4.05 -5.19 6.41
CA VAL A 49 3.78 -6.44 5.69
C VAL A 49 3.74 -6.19 4.19
N LEU A 50 3.06 -5.12 3.74
CA LEU A 50 3.00 -4.74 2.33
C LEU A 50 4.40 -4.46 1.74
N LEU A 51 5.22 -3.67 2.44
CA LEU A 51 6.59 -3.39 2.01
C LEU A 51 7.46 -4.65 1.94
N THR A 52 7.30 -5.58 2.89
CA THR A 52 8.03 -6.85 2.85
C THR A 52 7.58 -7.68 1.65
N LEU A 53 6.27 -7.82 1.43
CA LEU A 53 5.74 -8.58 0.29
C LEU A 53 6.19 -7.99 -1.06
N GLU A 54 6.18 -6.66 -1.19
CA GLU A 54 6.70 -5.99 -2.39
C GLU A 54 8.17 -6.36 -2.62
N LYS A 55 9.04 -6.22 -1.62
CA LYS A 55 10.46 -6.54 -1.74
C LYS A 55 10.71 -7.98 -2.13
N GLU A 56 9.96 -8.91 -1.55
CA GLU A 56 10.07 -10.34 -1.88
C GLU A 56 9.59 -10.61 -3.31
N LEU A 57 8.54 -9.92 -3.77
CA LEU A 57 8.06 -10.03 -5.15
C LEU A 57 9.06 -9.43 -6.14
N GLU A 58 9.60 -8.23 -5.88
CA GLU A 58 10.65 -7.61 -6.70
C GLU A 58 11.90 -8.50 -6.81
N SER A 59 12.23 -9.25 -5.77
CA SER A 59 13.36 -10.20 -5.81
C SER A 59 13.14 -11.40 -6.74
N ILE A 60 11.90 -11.68 -7.17
CA ILE A 60 11.56 -12.83 -8.01
C ILE A 60 11.48 -12.45 -9.50
N VAL A 61 11.26 -11.17 -9.84
CA VAL A 61 11.09 -10.67 -11.22
C VAL A 61 12.40 -10.14 -11.79
#